data_AF-A0A1G9Z227-F1
#
_entry.id   AF-A0A1G9Z227-F1
#
_cell.length_a   1.000
_cell.length_b   1.000
_cell.length_c   1.000
_cell.angle_alpha   90.00
_cell.angle_beta   90.00
_cell.angle_gamma   90.00
#
_symmetry.space_group_name_H-M   'P 1'
#
loop_
_entity.id
_entity.type
_entity.pdbx_description
1 polymer ?
#
loop_
_entity_poly.entity_id
_entity_poly.type
_entity_poly.pdbx_seq_one_letter_code
_entity_poly.pdbx_strand_id
1 'polypeptide(L)'
;MRTSALLLLALLSSGVTEAARMPVAALPGGGLAYKQVESIRERRFANLVEQKTDFSCGAASMATILRQAYQLDVDEEFVIKGMLVRADPDLVRTMGFSMLDMKHYAEAIGMRARGYRIQPSALERIRIPVIVLLDIRGYKHFVVLQRTRNNYVYIGDPVLGHKRYTIDDFVKGWNGIVFAVIGPGYDKTNALLSPPEPLTARDRLDAFQPVRDAELMEFGFIQSDFF
;
A
#
# COMPACT_ATOMS: atom_id res chain seq x y z
N MET A 1 -14.43 26.59 -35.31
CA MET A 1 -14.24 25.12 -35.31
C MET A 1 -12.79 24.67 -35.11
N ARG A 2 -11.76 25.42 -35.57
CA ARG A 2 -10.34 25.03 -35.38
C ARG A 2 -9.78 25.28 -33.97
N THR A 3 -10.29 26.27 -33.25
CA THR A 3 -9.81 26.64 -31.90
C THR A 3 -10.26 25.67 -30.81
N SER A 4 -11.45 25.06 -30.93
CA SER A 4 -11.92 24.04 -29.99
C SER A 4 -11.14 22.72 -30.08
N ALA A 5 -10.59 22.39 -31.26
CA ALA A 5 -9.78 21.19 -31.45
C ALA A 5 -8.39 21.28 -30.79
N LEU A 6 -7.81 22.49 -30.71
CA LEU A 6 -6.52 22.74 -30.05
C LEU A 6 -6.62 22.67 -28.51
N LEU A 7 -7.75 23.10 -27.93
CA LEU A 7 -7.98 22.96 -26.48
C LEU A 7 -8.19 21.50 -26.05
N LEU A 8 -8.86 20.69 -26.88
CA LEU A 8 -9.02 19.25 -26.64
C LEU A 8 -7.69 18.47 -26.71
N LEU A 9 -6.78 18.87 -27.60
CA LEU A 9 -5.45 18.26 -27.71
C LEU A 9 -4.52 18.63 -26.53
N ALA A 10 -4.68 19.84 -25.97
CA ALA A 10 -3.95 20.29 -24.78
C ALA A 10 -4.44 19.61 -23.49
N LEU A 11 -5.72 19.22 -23.41
CA LEU A 11 -6.26 18.46 -22.27
C LEU A 11 -5.86 16.98 -22.32
N LEU A 12 -5.65 16.41 -23.51
CA LEU A 12 -5.19 15.03 -23.73
C LEU A 12 -3.68 14.83 -23.50
N SER A 13 -2.90 15.92 -23.35
CA SER A 13 -1.47 15.89 -23.02
C SER A 13 -1.18 16.01 -21.52
N SER A 14 -2.22 15.77 -20.70
CA SER A 14 -2.09 15.47 -19.27
C SER A 14 -1.35 14.14 -19.12
N GLY A 15 -0.03 14.17 -19.30
CA GLY A 15 0.83 13.01 -19.16
C GLY A 15 0.61 12.33 -17.81
N VAL A 16 0.73 11.02 -17.82
CA VAL A 16 0.83 10.21 -16.60
C VAL A 16 1.89 10.86 -15.72
N THR A 17 1.53 11.17 -14.48
CA THR A 17 2.45 11.76 -13.49
C THR A 17 3.42 10.67 -13.08
N GLU A 18 4.46 10.46 -13.89
CA GLU A 18 5.53 9.50 -13.60
C GLU A 18 6.59 10.11 -12.68
N ALA A 19 7.27 9.21 -11.97
CA ALA A 19 8.49 9.48 -11.23
C ALA A 19 9.49 10.34 -12.04
N ALA A 20 9.80 11.53 -11.52
CA ALA A 20 10.72 12.48 -12.16
C ALA A 20 11.94 12.73 -11.27
N ARG A 21 13.14 12.77 -11.87
CA ARG A 21 14.36 13.21 -11.18
C ARG A 21 14.38 14.73 -11.11
N MET A 22 14.16 15.28 -9.92
CA MET A 22 14.25 16.72 -9.70
C MET A 22 15.63 17.10 -9.14
N PRO A 23 16.32 18.10 -9.71
CA PRO A 23 17.50 18.68 -9.10
C PRO A 23 17.09 19.49 -7.85
N VAL A 24 17.75 19.24 -6.74
CA VAL A 24 17.59 19.93 -5.46
C VAL A 24 18.95 20.48 -5.07
N ALA A 25 19.02 21.74 -4.65
CA ALA A 25 20.27 22.32 -4.15
C ALA A 25 20.70 21.57 -2.87
N ALA A 26 21.84 20.89 -2.93
CA ALA A 26 22.31 20.04 -1.83
C ALA A 26 23.01 20.84 -0.73
N LEU A 27 23.72 21.92 -1.10
CA LEU A 27 24.54 22.73 -0.20
C LEU A 27 24.65 24.18 -0.72
N PRO A 28 24.90 25.17 0.18
CA PRO A 28 25.40 26.49 -0.21
C PRO A 28 26.72 26.32 -0.97
N GLY A 29 26.77 26.67 -2.26
CA GLY A 29 27.92 26.43 -3.13
C GLY A 29 27.62 25.74 -4.47
N GLY A 30 26.35 25.41 -4.75
CA GLY A 30 25.91 25.08 -6.11
C GLY A 30 25.90 23.60 -6.50
N GLY A 31 26.14 22.68 -5.55
CA GLY A 31 25.96 21.25 -5.80
C GLY A 31 24.49 20.88 -5.99
N LEU A 32 24.14 20.27 -7.14
CA LEU A 32 22.81 19.73 -7.39
C LEU A 32 22.75 18.26 -6.94
N ALA A 33 21.88 17.93 -5.99
CA ALA A 33 21.48 16.56 -5.71
C ALA A 33 20.21 16.23 -6.51
N TYR A 34 20.19 15.08 -7.18
CA TYR A 34 19.01 14.64 -7.90
C TYR A 34 18.18 13.72 -7.02
N LYS A 35 16.97 14.15 -6.67
CA LYS A 35 16.02 13.37 -5.89
C LYS A 35 14.98 12.75 -6.83
N GLN A 36 14.71 11.46 -6.65
CA GLN A 36 13.55 10.84 -7.26
C GLN A 36 12.29 11.39 -6.59
N VAL A 37 11.39 11.97 -7.38
CA VAL A 37 10.14 12.53 -6.90
C VAL A 37 9.01 11.62 -7.37
N GLU A 38 8.16 11.24 -6.44
CA GLU A 38 6.97 10.45 -6.67
C GLU A 38 5.74 11.32 -6.42
N SER A 39 4.71 11.14 -7.23
CA SER A 39 3.39 11.70 -6.99
C SER A 39 2.77 11.14 -5.71
N ILE A 40 1.80 11.88 -5.16
CA ILE A 40 1.02 11.43 -3.99
C ILE A 40 0.33 10.09 -4.26
N ARG A 41 -0.11 9.86 -5.51
CA ARG A 41 -0.74 8.60 -5.91
C ARG A 41 0.27 7.46 -5.93
N GLU A 42 1.42 7.64 -6.57
CA GLU A 42 2.48 6.62 -6.62
C GLU A 42 2.91 6.23 -5.20
N ARG A 43 3.17 7.22 -4.34
CA ARG A 43 3.55 6.98 -2.94
C ARG A 43 2.47 6.24 -2.16
N ARG A 44 1.19 6.52 -2.41
CA ARG A 44 0.05 5.87 -1.75
C ARG A 44 0.01 4.37 -2.03
N PHE A 45 0.42 3.93 -3.22
CA PHE A 45 0.42 2.53 -3.65
C PHE A 45 1.84 1.94 -3.80
N ALA A 46 2.87 2.59 -3.27
CA ALA A 46 4.24 2.14 -3.41
C ALA A 46 4.40 0.68 -2.97
N ASN A 47 4.92 -0.20 -3.83
CA ASN A 47 5.05 -1.64 -3.57
C ASN A 47 3.72 -2.41 -3.37
N LEU A 48 2.58 -1.84 -3.75
CA LEU A 48 1.28 -2.51 -3.77
C LEU A 48 0.81 -2.70 -5.21
N VAL A 49 0.02 -3.73 -5.45
CA VAL A 49 -0.73 -3.89 -6.70
C VAL A 49 -2.10 -3.24 -6.52
N GLU A 50 -2.31 -2.10 -7.20
CA GLU A 50 -3.61 -1.39 -7.20
C GLU A 50 -4.65 -2.24 -7.94
N GLN A 51 -5.82 -2.38 -7.32
CA GLN A 51 -6.97 -3.07 -7.87
C GLN A 51 -7.61 -2.22 -8.97
N LYS A 52 -7.86 -2.80 -10.16
CA LYS A 52 -8.50 -2.12 -11.29
C LYS A 52 -9.91 -2.63 -11.60
N THR A 53 -10.26 -3.84 -11.14
CA THR A 53 -11.56 -4.47 -11.42
C THR A 53 -12.42 -4.49 -10.15
N ASP A 54 -13.74 -4.55 -10.28
CA ASP A 54 -14.59 -4.80 -9.12
C ASP A 54 -14.40 -6.24 -8.59
N PHE A 55 -14.52 -6.41 -7.27
CA PHE A 55 -14.45 -7.71 -6.58
C PHE A 55 -13.14 -8.51 -6.74
N SER A 56 -12.05 -7.86 -7.18
CA SER A 56 -10.72 -8.47 -7.36
C SER A 56 -9.72 -8.16 -6.23
N CYS A 57 -10.17 -7.62 -5.10
CA CYS A 57 -9.30 -7.27 -3.96
C CYS A 57 -8.46 -8.46 -3.45
N GLY A 58 -9.00 -9.68 -3.49
CA GLY A 58 -8.26 -10.91 -3.19
C GLY A 58 -7.13 -11.18 -4.19
N ALA A 59 -7.40 -10.98 -5.49
CA ALA A 59 -6.40 -11.13 -6.55
C ALA A 59 -5.27 -10.12 -6.41
N ALA A 60 -5.60 -8.84 -6.21
CA ALA A 60 -4.62 -7.78 -6.04
C ALA A 60 -3.79 -7.94 -4.74
N SER A 61 -4.41 -8.38 -3.65
CA SER A 61 -3.70 -8.72 -2.41
C SER A 61 -2.73 -9.88 -2.60
N MET A 62 -3.15 -10.93 -3.33
CA MET A 62 -2.29 -12.05 -3.66
C MET A 62 -1.14 -11.62 -4.59
N ALA A 63 -1.42 -10.86 -5.66
CA ALA A 63 -0.41 -10.31 -6.55
C ALA A 63 0.63 -9.46 -5.79
N THR A 64 0.19 -8.65 -4.83
CA THR A 64 1.08 -7.86 -3.96
C THR A 64 2.05 -8.75 -3.18
N ILE A 65 1.57 -9.82 -2.54
CA ILE A 65 2.43 -10.74 -1.80
C ILE A 65 3.39 -11.46 -2.74
N LEU A 66 2.91 -11.99 -3.87
CA LEU A 66 3.75 -12.72 -4.82
C LEU A 66 4.84 -11.83 -5.41
N ARG A 67 4.50 -10.59 -5.78
CA ARG A 67 5.44 -9.64 -6.36
C ARG A 67 6.48 -9.18 -5.36
N GLN A 68 6.06 -8.80 -4.15
CA GLN A 68 7.00 -8.21 -3.19
C GLN A 68 7.74 -9.26 -2.36
N ALA A 69 7.04 -10.27 -1.85
CA ALA A 69 7.64 -11.25 -0.94
C ALA A 69 8.36 -12.40 -1.67
N TYR A 70 8.04 -12.64 -2.94
CA TYR A 70 8.62 -13.73 -3.74
C TYR A 70 9.27 -13.26 -5.06
N GLN A 71 9.30 -11.94 -5.31
CA GLN A 71 9.93 -11.34 -6.50
C GLN A 71 9.36 -11.89 -7.82
N LEU A 72 8.10 -12.31 -7.83
CA LEU A 72 7.42 -12.80 -9.02
C LEU A 72 6.84 -11.64 -9.82
N ASP A 73 7.10 -11.58 -11.12
CA ASP A 73 6.52 -10.55 -11.97
C ASP A 73 5.07 -10.89 -12.34
N VAL A 74 4.16 -10.64 -11.40
CA VAL A 74 2.72 -10.91 -11.55
C VAL A 74 1.89 -9.69 -11.18
N ASP A 75 0.93 -9.34 -12.02
CA ASP A 75 -0.03 -8.27 -11.77
C ASP A 75 -1.41 -8.84 -11.38
N GLU A 76 -2.37 -7.94 -11.15
CA GLU A 76 -3.74 -8.31 -10.81
C GLU A 76 -4.37 -9.21 -11.89
N GLU A 77 -4.22 -8.86 -13.16
CA GLU A 77 -4.86 -9.58 -14.27
C GLU A 77 -4.30 -11.00 -14.40
N PHE A 78 -2.99 -11.17 -14.23
CA PHE A 78 -2.35 -12.48 -14.22
C PHE A 78 -2.90 -13.38 -13.11
N VAL A 79 -3.02 -12.85 -11.90
CA VAL A 79 -3.55 -13.60 -10.75
C VAL A 79 -5.05 -13.90 -10.92
N ILE A 80 -5.85 -12.95 -11.45
CA ILE A 80 -7.27 -13.18 -11.79
C ILE A 80 -7.41 -14.36 -12.73
N LYS A 81 -6.67 -14.35 -13.85
CA LYS A 81 -6.70 -15.44 -14.84
C LYS A 81 -6.33 -16.78 -14.22
N GLY A 82 -5.29 -16.80 -13.38
CA GLY A 82 -4.85 -18.00 -12.68
C GLY A 82 -5.89 -18.56 -11.69
N MET A 83 -6.56 -17.69 -10.93
CA MET A 83 -7.60 -18.12 -9.99
C MET A 83 -8.87 -18.62 -10.70
N LEU A 84 -9.26 -17.98 -11.82
CA LEU A 84 -10.43 -18.37 -12.61
C LEU A 84 -10.31 -19.75 -13.27
N VAL A 85 -9.12 -20.36 -13.31
CA VAL A 85 -8.94 -21.75 -13.79
C VAL A 85 -9.74 -22.75 -12.93
N ARG A 86 -9.92 -22.47 -11.63
CA ARG A 86 -10.64 -23.35 -10.69
C ARG A 86 -11.81 -22.69 -9.98
N ALA A 87 -11.89 -21.36 -9.98
CA ALA A 87 -13.00 -20.63 -9.38
C ALA A 87 -14.23 -20.62 -10.29
N ASP A 88 -15.41 -20.51 -9.70
CA ASP A 88 -16.66 -20.32 -10.44
C ASP A 88 -16.76 -18.85 -10.92
N PRO A 89 -16.74 -18.59 -12.25
CA PRO A 89 -16.77 -17.23 -12.78
C PRO A 89 -18.02 -16.43 -12.40
N ASP A 90 -19.17 -17.09 -12.25
CA ASP A 90 -20.43 -16.40 -11.96
C ASP A 90 -20.50 -16.00 -10.48
N LEU A 91 -19.95 -16.84 -9.60
CA LEU A 91 -19.78 -16.48 -8.20
C LEU A 91 -18.76 -15.35 -8.01
N VAL A 92 -17.61 -15.42 -8.71
CA VAL A 92 -16.57 -14.39 -8.61
C VAL A 92 -17.07 -13.02 -9.08
N ARG A 93 -17.89 -12.96 -10.14
CA ARG A 93 -18.49 -11.71 -10.62
C ARG A 93 -19.41 -11.02 -9.62
N THR A 94 -20.05 -11.79 -8.73
CA THR A 94 -21.06 -11.28 -7.80
C THR A 94 -20.53 -11.10 -6.38
N MET A 95 -19.61 -11.97 -5.95
CA MET A 95 -19.12 -12.07 -4.57
C MET A 95 -17.60 -11.86 -4.44
N GLY A 96 -16.86 -11.88 -5.55
CA GLY A 96 -15.41 -11.83 -5.58
C GLY A 96 -14.73 -13.16 -5.28
N PHE A 97 -13.39 -13.13 -5.26
CA PHE A 97 -12.58 -14.32 -4.96
C PHE A 97 -12.64 -14.69 -3.48
N SER A 98 -12.80 -15.97 -3.18
CA SER A 98 -12.74 -16.50 -1.82
C SER A 98 -11.31 -16.85 -1.39
N MET A 99 -11.10 -17.08 -0.09
CA MET A 99 -9.83 -17.65 0.40
C MET A 99 -9.55 -19.04 -0.16
N LEU A 100 -10.59 -19.80 -0.52
CA LEU A 100 -10.43 -21.11 -1.14
C LEU A 100 -9.88 -20.99 -2.56
N ASP A 101 -10.35 -20.01 -3.33
CA ASP A 101 -9.84 -19.74 -4.68
C ASP A 101 -8.37 -19.31 -4.64
N MET A 102 -8.04 -18.40 -3.71
CA MET A 102 -6.64 -17.99 -3.47
C MET A 102 -5.76 -19.18 -3.07
N LYS A 103 -6.29 -20.10 -2.24
CA LYS A 103 -5.57 -21.31 -1.84
C LYS A 103 -5.30 -22.21 -3.04
N HIS A 104 -6.32 -22.51 -3.83
CA HIS A 104 -6.19 -23.37 -5.01
C HIS A 104 -5.20 -22.80 -6.02
N TYR A 105 -5.19 -21.49 -6.22
CA TYR A 105 -4.23 -20.83 -7.09
C TYR A 105 -2.80 -20.90 -6.53
N ALA A 106 -2.60 -20.56 -5.26
CA ALA A 106 -1.29 -20.65 -4.62
C ALA A 106 -0.71 -22.09 -4.71
N GLU A 107 -1.55 -23.11 -4.50
CA GLU A 107 -1.15 -24.52 -4.65
C GLU A 107 -0.82 -24.89 -6.11
N ALA A 108 -1.55 -24.33 -7.09
CA ALA A 108 -1.30 -24.57 -8.51
C ALA A 108 0.08 -24.01 -8.96
N ILE A 109 0.56 -22.94 -8.34
CA ILE A 109 1.89 -22.36 -8.61
C ILE A 109 2.99 -22.92 -7.69
N GLY A 110 2.74 -24.02 -6.97
CA GLY A 110 3.74 -24.70 -6.13
C GLY A 110 3.96 -24.06 -4.76
N MET A 111 3.09 -23.15 -4.33
CA MET A 111 3.11 -22.58 -2.98
C MET A 111 2.17 -23.32 -2.03
N ARG A 112 2.34 -23.08 -0.73
CA ARG A 112 1.47 -23.57 0.33
C ARG A 112 0.65 -22.42 0.86
N ALA A 113 -0.67 -22.54 0.86
CA ALA A 113 -1.55 -21.52 1.42
C ALA A 113 -2.40 -22.07 2.57
N ARG A 114 -2.48 -21.34 3.68
CA ARG A 114 -3.23 -21.75 4.88
C ARG A 114 -3.90 -20.58 5.58
N GLY A 115 -5.18 -20.77 5.91
CA GLY A 115 -5.92 -19.91 6.82
C GLY A 115 -5.71 -20.33 8.27
N TYR A 116 -5.36 -19.38 9.14
CA TYR A 116 -5.22 -19.58 10.57
C TYR A 116 -6.16 -18.64 11.32
N ARG A 117 -6.87 -19.17 12.32
CA ARG A 117 -7.58 -18.34 13.29
C ARG A 117 -6.65 -18.02 14.43
N ILE A 118 -6.45 -16.74 14.71
CA ILE A 118 -5.53 -16.29 15.76
C ILE A 118 -6.22 -15.25 16.65
N GLN A 119 -5.73 -15.12 17.88
CA GLN A 119 -6.19 -14.07 18.79
C GLN A 119 -5.54 -12.72 18.43
N PRO A 120 -6.18 -11.57 18.74
CA PRO A 120 -5.61 -10.25 18.52
C PRO A 120 -4.20 -10.06 19.11
N SER A 121 -3.94 -10.63 20.29
CA SER A 121 -2.62 -10.60 20.94
C SER A 121 -1.51 -11.31 20.15
N ALA A 122 -1.86 -12.10 19.13
CA ALA A 122 -0.90 -12.75 18.24
C ALA A 122 -0.51 -11.90 17.04
N LEU A 123 -1.20 -10.78 16.76
CA LEU A 123 -0.93 -9.92 15.60
C LEU A 123 0.50 -9.39 15.57
N GLU A 124 1.09 -9.10 16.73
CA GLU A 124 2.50 -8.65 16.85
C GLU A 124 3.52 -9.76 16.59
N ARG A 125 3.12 -11.03 16.73
CA ARG A 125 3.99 -12.18 16.49
C ARG A 125 4.07 -12.56 15.02
N ILE A 126 3.18 -12.02 14.17
CA ILE A 126 3.21 -12.25 12.73
C ILE A 126 4.42 -11.52 12.14
N ARG A 127 5.34 -12.28 11.54
CA ARG A 127 6.60 -11.77 10.94
C ARG A 127 6.60 -11.75 9.41
N ILE A 128 5.53 -12.22 8.79
CA ILE A 128 5.38 -12.31 7.33
C ILE A 128 4.11 -11.55 6.92
N PRO A 129 4.07 -10.97 5.70
CA PRO A 129 2.84 -10.39 5.21
C PRO A 129 1.79 -11.48 4.99
N VAL A 130 0.56 -11.22 5.41
CA VAL A 130 -0.57 -12.15 5.29
C VAL A 130 -1.79 -11.44 4.73
N ILE A 131 -2.68 -12.17 4.07
CA ILE A 131 -3.96 -11.61 3.61
C ILE A 131 -4.97 -11.74 4.75
N VAL A 132 -5.74 -10.69 5.00
CA VAL A 132 -6.81 -10.69 6.00
C VAL A 132 -8.10 -10.19 5.36
N LEU A 133 -9.23 -10.61 5.95
CA LEU A 133 -10.54 -10.12 5.56
C LEU A 133 -11.01 -9.08 6.58
N LEU A 134 -11.29 -7.87 6.11
CA LEU A 134 -11.87 -6.79 6.90
C LEU A 134 -13.32 -6.56 6.49
N ASP A 135 -14.19 -6.32 7.47
CA ASP A 135 -15.55 -5.83 7.30
C ASP A 135 -15.60 -4.36 7.70
N ILE A 136 -15.82 -3.50 6.71
CA ILE A 136 -15.94 -2.06 6.91
C ILE A 136 -17.36 -1.66 6.55
N ARG A 137 -18.22 -1.53 7.58
CA ARG A 137 -19.62 -1.11 7.43
C ARG A 137 -20.43 -2.02 6.49
N GLY A 138 -20.22 -3.33 6.57
CA GLY A 138 -20.89 -4.34 5.74
C GLY A 138 -20.17 -4.66 4.44
N TYR A 139 -19.11 -3.92 4.10
CA TYR A 139 -18.26 -4.21 2.95
C TYR A 139 -17.09 -5.11 3.36
N LYS A 140 -17.10 -6.34 2.86
CA LYS A 140 -16.04 -7.33 3.08
C LYS A 140 -14.92 -7.14 2.06
N HIS A 141 -13.71 -6.94 2.55
CA HIS A 141 -12.56 -6.54 1.73
C HIS A 141 -11.30 -7.30 2.12
N PHE A 142 -10.60 -7.84 1.11
CA PHE A 142 -9.29 -8.45 1.32
C PHE A 142 -8.20 -7.39 1.26
N VAL A 143 -7.34 -7.40 2.28
CA VAL A 143 -6.17 -6.51 2.37
C VAL A 143 -4.95 -7.31 2.80
N VAL A 144 -3.77 -6.76 2.52
CA VAL A 144 -2.51 -7.33 2.99
C VAL A 144 -2.18 -6.73 4.36
N LEU A 145 -2.20 -7.54 5.42
CA LEU A 145 -1.55 -7.18 6.67
C LEU A 145 -0.04 -7.29 6.47
N GLN A 146 0.62 -6.14 6.49
CA GLN A 146 2.05 -6.00 6.24
C GLN A 146 2.87 -6.30 7.49
N ARG A 147 2.55 -5.58 8.57
CA ARG A 147 3.24 -5.68 9.86
C ARG A 147 2.41 -5.05 10.97
N THR A 148 2.58 -5.56 12.19
CA THR A 148 2.10 -4.91 13.42
C THR A 148 3.30 -4.37 14.20
N ARG A 149 3.26 -3.09 14.58
CA ARG A 149 4.34 -2.42 15.34
C ARG A 149 3.79 -1.22 16.11
N ASN A 150 4.30 -0.99 17.32
CA ASN A 150 3.98 0.19 18.14
C ASN A 150 2.47 0.39 18.32
N ASN A 151 1.71 -0.67 18.60
CA ASN A 151 0.25 -0.66 18.73
C ASN A 151 -0.53 -0.29 17.43
N TYR A 152 0.13 -0.31 16.27
CA TYR A 152 -0.49 -0.10 14.96
C TYR A 152 -0.37 -1.35 14.09
N VAL A 153 -1.47 -1.66 13.39
CA VAL A 153 -1.52 -2.65 12.31
C VAL A 153 -1.41 -1.91 10.98
N TYR A 154 -0.32 -2.16 10.25
CA TYR A 154 -0.09 -1.62 8.92
C TYR A 154 -0.72 -2.55 7.88
N ILE A 155 -1.52 -1.98 7.00
CA ILE A 155 -2.16 -2.70 5.91
C ILE A 155 -1.85 -2.06 4.56
N GLY A 156 -1.65 -2.92 3.56
CA GLY A 156 -1.71 -2.56 2.15
C GLY A 156 -3.11 -2.87 1.63
N ASP A 157 -3.92 -1.84 1.44
CA ASP A 157 -5.25 -1.95 0.85
C ASP A 157 -5.13 -1.79 -0.69
N PRO A 158 -5.52 -2.79 -1.49
CA PRO A 158 -5.44 -2.69 -2.96
C PRO A 158 -6.25 -1.54 -3.57
N VAL A 159 -7.26 -1.03 -2.86
CA VAL A 159 -8.14 0.06 -3.31
C VAL A 159 -7.69 1.39 -2.69
N LEU A 160 -7.27 1.36 -1.42
CA LEU A 160 -7.03 2.59 -0.66
C LEU A 160 -5.55 2.89 -0.40
N GLY A 161 -4.64 2.00 -0.79
CA GLY A 161 -3.20 2.12 -0.58
C GLY A 161 -2.77 1.79 0.85
N HIS A 162 -1.59 2.29 1.24
CA HIS A 162 -1.08 2.09 2.60
C HIS A 162 -1.94 2.78 3.65
N LYS A 163 -2.34 2.01 4.67
CA LYS A 163 -3.09 2.49 5.82
C LYS A 163 -2.56 1.88 7.11
N ARG A 164 -2.86 2.53 8.23
CA ARG A 164 -2.64 1.96 9.55
C ARG A 164 -3.89 2.11 10.41
N TYR A 165 -4.10 1.14 11.27
CA TYR A 165 -5.16 1.13 12.27
C TYR A 165 -4.53 0.92 13.64
N THR A 166 -5.13 1.48 14.68
CA THR A 166 -4.85 0.98 16.04
C THR A 166 -5.26 -0.50 16.10
N ILE A 167 -4.65 -1.29 16.98
CA ILE A 167 -5.05 -2.70 17.14
C ILE A 167 -6.56 -2.79 17.45
N ASP A 168 -7.06 -1.93 18.34
CA ASP A 168 -8.47 -1.93 18.72
C ASP A 168 -9.41 -1.63 17.56
N ASP A 169 -9.09 -0.66 16.70
CA ASP A 169 -9.91 -0.34 15.53
C ASP A 169 -9.83 -1.43 14.45
N PHE A 170 -8.66 -2.04 14.28
CA PHE A 170 -8.49 -3.16 13.35
C PHE A 170 -9.35 -4.36 13.76
N VAL A 171 -9.35 -4.72 15.04
CA VAL A 171 -10.06 -5.89 15.57
C VAL A 171 -11.58 -5.77 15.42
N LYS A 172 -12.14 -4.55 15.46
CA LYS A 172 -13.59 -4.32 15.25
C LYS A 172 -14.09 -4.81 13.89
N GLY A 173 -13.26 -4.68 12.83
CA GLY A 173 -13.60 -5.10 11.48
C GLY A 173 -13.00 -6.43 11.07
N TRP A 174 -12.10 -7.01 11.87
CA TRP A 174 -11.37 -8.23 11.48
C TRP A 174 -12.03 -9.50 12.03
N ASN A 175 -12.15 -10.52 11.19
CA ASN A 175 -12.82 -11.77 11.53
C ASN A 175 -11.95 -12.80 12.31
N GLY A 176 -10.74 -12.42 12.72
CA GLY A 176 -9.80 -13.29 13.44
C GLY A 176 -9.02 -14.27 12.56
N ILE A 177 -9.19 -14.22 11.23
CA ILE A 177 -8.52 -15.12 10.28
C ILE A 177 -7.40 -14.39 9.56
N VAL A 178 -6.22 -15.02 9.50
CA VAL A 178 -5.12 -14.64 8.63
C VAL A 178 -4.86 -15.72 7.60
N PHE A 179 -4.60 -15.33 6.36
CA PHE A 179 -4.30 -16.22 5.26
C PHE A 179 -2.83 -16.05 4.86
N ALA A 180 -2.03 -17.07 5.16
CA ALA A 180 -0.60 -17.06 4.91
C ALA A 180 -0.27 -17.87 3.65
N VAL A 181 0.62 -17.30 2.81
CA VAL A 181 1.14 -17.95 1.60
C VAL A 181 2.64 -18.16 1.79
N ILE A 182 3.07 -19.41 1.70
CA ILE A 182 4.42 -19.88 2.04
C ILE A 182 4.94 -20.71 0.88
N GLY A 183 6.05 -20.28 0.27
CA GLY A 183 6.71 -20.99 -0.81
C GLY A 183 8.24 -20.89 -0.72
N PRO A 184 8.97 -21.57 -1.62
CA PRO A 184 10.39 -21.31 -1.80
C PRO A 184 10.61 -19.87 -2.29
N GLY A 185 11.79 -19.30 -2.01
CA GLY A 185 12.16 -17.96 -2.51
C GLY A 185 11.57 -16.78 -1.73
N TYR A 186 11.05 -17.00 -0.51
CA TYR A 186 10.57 -15.89 0.34
C TYR A 186 11.72 -14.95 0.71
N ASP A 187 11.59 -13.68 0.33
CA ASP A 187 12.49 -12.61 0.67
C ASP A 187 12.18 -12.06 2.07
N LYS A 188 13.12 -12.21 3.00
CA LYS A 188 12.99 -11.73 4.39
C LYS A 188 13.21 -10.22 4.54
N THR A 189 13.63 -9.54 3.48
CA THR A 189 13.91 -8.10 3.43
C THR A 189 12.94 -7.35 2.53
N ASN A 190 11.84 -7.99 2.13
CA ASN A 190 10.85 -7.42 1.22
C ASN A 190 10.23 -6.11 1.73
N ALA A 191 9.79 -5.27 0.79
CA ALA A 191 9.24 -3.95 1.06
C ALA A 191 7.98 -3.96 1.95
N LEU A 192 7.21 -5.06 1.99
CA LEU A 192 6.00 -5.15 2.82
C LEU A 192 6.32 -5.23 4.32
N LEU A 193 7.55 -5.60 4.71
CA LEU A 193 7.96 -5.63 6.12
C LEU A 193 8.35 -4.25 6.67
N SER A 194 8.53 -3.27 5.79
CA SER A 194 8.89 -1.88 6.08
C SER A 194 7.95 -0.92 5.33
N PRO A 195 6.64 -0.96 5.62
CA PRO A 195 5.67 -0.15 4.88
C PRO A 195 5.89 1.34 5.13
N PRO A 196 5.65 2.20 4.11
CA PRO A 196 5.75 3.63 4.28
C PRO A 196 4.71 4.11 5.29
N GLU A 197 5.00 5.20 5.99
CA GLU A 197 3.99 5.85 6.81
C GLU A 197 2.83 6.34 5.92
N PRO A 198 1.57 5.99 6.26
CA PRO A 198 0.41 6.48 5.55
C PRO A 198 0.40 8.01 5.49
N LEU A 199 -0.03 8.56 4.36
CA LEU A 199 -0.16 9.99 4.17
C LEU A 199 -1.40 10.51 4.92
N THR A 200 -1.28 10.70 6.23
CA THR A 200 -2.34 11.26 7.08
C THR A 200 -1.98 12.65 7.57
N ALA A 201 -2.90 13.61 7.41
CA ALA A 201 -2.71 14.98 7.89
C ALA A 201 -2.85 15.12 9.42
N ARG A 202 -3.57 14.20 10.07
CA ARG A 202 -3.93 14.29 11.50
C ARG A 202 -2.70 14.41 12.40
N ASP A 203 -1.67 13.60 12.15
CA ASP A 203 -0.47 13.58 13.01
C ASP A 203 0.62 14.55 12.52
N ARG A 204 0.42 15.24 11.39
CA ARG A 204 1.40 16.18 10.81
C ARG A 204 1.12 17.63 11.13
N LEU A 205 -0.12 17.98 11.46
CA LEU A 205 -0.49 19.35 11.86
C LEU A 205 -0.06 19.64 13.31
N ASP A 206 -0.13 18.66 14.18
CA ASP A 206 0.28 18.78 15.59
C ASP A 206 1.79 18.66 15.81
N ALA A 207 2.55 18.34 14.75
CA ALA A 207 4.01 18.27 14.76
C ALA A 207 4.67 19.62 14.42
N PHE A 208 3.91 20.72 14.36
CA PHE A 208 4.48 22.06 14.28
C PHE A 208 5.24 22.35 15.59
N GLN A 209 6.55 22.11 15.57
CA GLN A 209 7.43 22.67 16.57
C GLN A 209 7.69 24.12 16.17
N PRO A 210 7.33 25.12 17.00
CA PRO A 210 7.75 26.49 16.74
C PRO A 210 9.28 26.51 16.62
N VAL A 211 9.78 27.14 15.57
CA VAL A 211 11.22 27.32 15.34
C VAL A 211 11.79 27.99 16.59
N ARG A 212 12.83 27.40 17.19
CA ARG A 212 13.42 27.96 18.41
C ARG A 212 14.04 29.31 18.09
N ASP A 213 14.03 30.27 19.03
CA ASP A 213 14.63 31.59 18.83
C ASP A 213 16.09 31.51 18.33
N ALA A 214 16.85 30.53 18.82
CA ALA A 214 18.22 30.25 18.38
C ALA A 214 18.31 29.82 16.90
N GLU A 215 17.34 29.05 16.41
CA GLU A 215 17.26 28.65 14.99
C GLU A 215 16.80 29.84 14.14
N LEU A 216 15.95 30.75 14.65
CA LEU A 216 15.55 31.96 13.93
C LEU A 216 16.69 32.97 13.78
N MET A 217 17.64 33.04 14.73
CA MET A 217 18.85 33.85 14.57
C MET A 217 19.74 33.37 13.41
N GLU A 218 19.74 32.06 13.11
CA GLU A 218 20.45 31.49 11.95
C GLU A 218 19.84 31.94 10.61
N PHE A 219 18.55 32.30 10.62
CA PHE A 219 17.83 32.87 9.47
C PHE A 219 17.85 34.41 9.43
N GLY A 220 18.61 35.07 10.31
CA GLY A 220 18.83 36.51 10.29
C GLY A 220 17.81 37.36 11.05
N PHE A 221 16.93 36.74 11.86
CA PHE A 221 16.08 37.47 12.79
C PHE A 221 16.92 37.98 13.96
N ILE A 222 16.78 39.26 14.31
CA ILE A 222 17.50 39.87 15.42
C ILE A 222 16.64 39.86 16.67
N GLN A 223 17.29 39.92 17.85
CA GLN A 223 16.61 39.80 19.14
C GLN A 223 15.48 40.84 19.32
N SER A 224 15.58 42.01 18.67
CA SER A 224 14.54 43.05 18.69
C SER A 224 13.26 42.70 17.94
N ASP A 225 13.27 41.67 17.09
CA ASP A 225 12.10 41.24 16.30
C ASP A 225 11.17 40.31 17.10
N PHE A 226 11.59 39.89 18.30
CA PHE A 226 10.89 38.94 19.17
C PHE A 226 10.16 39.58 20.36
N PHE A 227 10.17 40.92 20.49
CA PHE A 227 9.58 41.68 21.59
C PHE A 227 8.69 42.84 21.12
#